data_AF-A0A225DEX8-F1
#
_entry.id   AF-A0A225DEX8-F1
#
_cell.length_a   1.000
_cell.length_b   1.000
_cell.length_c   1.000
_cell.angle_alpha   90.00
_cell.angle_beta   90.00
_cell.angle_gamma   90.00
#
_symmetry.space_group_name_H-M   'P 1'
#
loop_
_entity.id
_entity.type
_entity.pdbx_description
1 polymer ?
#
loop_
_entity_poly.entity_id
_entity_poly.type
_entity_poly.pdbx_seq_one_letter_code
_entity_poly.pdbx_strand_id
1 'polypeptide(L)'
;MFTLTAAKPALDRVHHTACRTAVEVGWRLAEGAASANDVAVTLEGLRAAWEEGLESAIHYYEAPPELWALPRLVNVLTLLFNEPAEAARQLLVPLSIVHPGQPVPLLTPEETRNCCWLVRELFNRGGVGPLLPWENAWQTETAVALAAQIYASGEFSAMPILADALQDVGCDNVDALIHCRGPGPHVRGCWVVDLVLGKGMNRPPNPV
;
A
#
# COMPACT_ATOMS: atom_id res chain seq x y z
N MET A 1 6.29 4.90 3.93
CA MET A 1 6.89 3.85 3.09
C MET A 1 5.99 3.41 1.95
N PHE A 2 4.82 2.80 2.17
CA PHE A 2 3.94 2.33 1.09
C PHE A 2 3.64 3.40 0.02
N THR A 3 3.07 4.55 0.40
CA THR A 3 2.69 5.62 -0.54
C THR A 3 3.89 6.17 -1.31
N LEU A 4 5.08 6.24 -0.69
CA LEU A 4 6.31 6.70 -1.32
C LEU A 4 6.77 5.77 -2.45
N THR A 5 6.69 4.46 -2.22
CA THR A 5 7.00 3.45 -3.24
C THR A 5 5.94 3.42 -4.33
N ALA A 6 4.67 3.39 -3.93
CA ALA A 6 3.52 3.26 -4.83
C ALA A 6 3.30 4.50 -5.70
N ALA A 7 3.76 5.69 -5.30
CA ALA A 7 3.64 6.92 -6.08
C ALA A 7 4.67 7.04 -7.22
N LYS A 8 5.69 6.16 -7.28
CA LYS A 8 6.77 6.24 -8.28
C LYS A 8 6.26 6.23 -9.74
N PRO A 9 5.34 5.34 -10.15
CA PRO A 9 4.83 5.37 -11.52
C PRO A 9 4.08 6.67 -11.85
N ALA A 10 3.41 7.28 -10.87
CA ALA A 10 2.76 8.58 -11.06
C ALA A 10 3.78 9.72 -11.24
N LEU A 11 4.90 9.70 -10.50
CA LEU A 11 5.99 10.66 -10.65
C LEU A 11 6.67 10.58 -12.02
N ASP A 12 6.76 9.38 -12.59
CA ASP A 12 7.32 9.15 -13.93
C ASP A 12 6.38 9.60 -15.04
N ARG A 13 5.12 9.94 -14.74
CA ARG A 13 4.14 10.47 -15.70
C ARG A 13 3.92 11.99 -15.55
N VAL A 14 3.93 12.50 -14.32
CA VAL A 14 3.63 13.92 -14.01
C VAL A 14 4.86 14.84 -14.11
N HIS A 15 6.09 14.28 -13.99
CA HIS A 15 7.37 14.99 -14.21
C HIS A 15 7.56 16.36 -13.51
N HIS A 16 6.91 16.60 -12.37
CA HIS A 16 7.03 17.87 -11.64
C HIS A 16 8.10 17.82 -10.54
N THR A 17 8.97 18.83 -10.47
CA THR A 17 10.10 18.90 -9.53
C THR A 17 9.64 18.88 -8.06
N ALA A 18 8.65 19.69 -7.71
CA ALA A 18 8.08 19.72 -6.35
C ALA A 18 7.58 18.34 -5.88
N CYS A 19 6.98 17.55 -6.78
CA CYS A 19 6.51 16.21 -6.46
C CYS A 19 7.67 15.24 -6.20
N ARG A 20 8.77 15.35 -6.96
CA ARG A 20 9.99 14.55 -6.75
C ARG A 20 10.65 14.89 -5.41
N THR A 21 10.82 16.18 -5.13
CA THR A 21 11.35 16.66 -3.83
C THR A 21 10.50 16.17 -2.66
N ALA A 22 9.17 16.18 -2.79
CA ALA A 22 8.29 15.67 -1.75
C ALA A 22 8.49 14.18 -1.46
N VAL A 23 8.68 13.35 -2.48
CA VAL A 23 8.97 11.93 -2.26
C VAL A 23 10.35 11.72 -1.61
N GLU A 24 11.37 12.46 -2.04
CA GLU A 24 12.71 12.41 -1.43
C GLU A 24 12.69 12.80 0.05
N VAL A 25 12.02 13.91 0.38
CA VAL A 25 11.86 14.37 1.78
C VAL A 25 11.03 13.37 2.58
N GLY A 26 9.98 12.78 2.00
CA GLY A 26 9.19 11.76 2.67
C GLY A 26 9.97 10.47 2.98
N TRP A 27 10.90 10.03 2.11
CA TRP A 27 11.83 8.93 2.43
C TRP A 27 12.74 9.29 3.59
N ARG A 28 13.39 10.45 3.53
CA ARG A 28 14.25 10.94 4.62
C ARG A 28 13.48 11.06 5.94
N LEU A 29 12.22 11.51 5.90
CA LEU A 29 11.37 11.60 7.08
C LEU A 29 11.08 10.22 7.67
N ALA A 30 10.78 9.22 6.83
CA ALA A 30 10.55 7.84 7.29
C ALA A 30 11.81 7.22 7.93
N GLU A 31 13.00 7.68 7.55
CA GLU A 31 14.29 7.28 8.11
C GLU A 31 14.72 8.15 9.32
N GLY A 32 13.93 9.16 9.71
CA GLY A 32 14.26 10.08 10.80
C GLY A 32 15.35 11.11 10.45
N ALA A 33 15.66 11.29 9.16
CA ALA A 33 16.72 12.17 8.64
C ALA A 33 16.20 13.50 8.06
N ALA A 34 14.91 13.81 8.19
CA ALA A 34 14.31 15.08 7.79
C ALA A 34 13.79 15.85 9.02
N SER A 35 13.98 17.16 8.99
CA SER A 35 13.49 18.09 10.02
C SER A 35 12.06 18.56 9.72
N ALA A 36 11.40 19.15 10.73
CA ALA A 36 10.11 19.81 10.54
C ALA A 36 10.18 20.97 9.53
N ASN A 37 11.33 21.65 9.45
CA ASN A 37 11.56 22.71 8.47
C ASN A 37 11.63 22.17 7.04
N ASP A 38 12.28 21.01 6.83
CA ASP A 38 12.33 20.35 5.51
C ASP A 38 10.91 20.01 5.02
N VAL A 39 10.05 19.53 5.93
CA VAL A 39 8.63 19.25 5.62
C VAL A 39 7.87 20.53 5.29
N ALA A 40 8.05 21.61 6.07
CA ALA A 40 7.37 22.88 5.82
C ALA A 40 7.71 23.48 4.44
N VAL A 41 9.01 23.52 4.08
CA VAL A 41 9.46 23.98 2.75
C VAL A 41 8.89 23.11 1.63
N THR A 42 8.83 21.80 1.85
CA THR A 42 8.24 20.86 0.89
C THR A 42 6.77 21.14 0.66
N LEU A 43 5.99 21.38 1.73
CA LEU A 43 4.57 21.70 1.63
C LEU A 43 4.31 23.03 0.91
N GLU A 44 5.18 24.02 1.08
CA GLU A 44 5.10 25.28 0.32
C GLU A 44 5.35 25.07 -1.18
N GLY A 45 6.35 24.26 -1.54
CA GLY A 45 6.60 23.89 -2.94
C GLY A 45 5.43 23.10 -3.57
N LEU A 46 4.80 22.21 -2.81
CA LEU A 46 3.59 21.50 -3.24
C LEU A 46 2.42 22.46 -3.45
N ARG A 47 2.23 23.46 -2.57
CA ARG A 47 1.18 24.48 -2.75
C ARG A 47 1.36 25.27 -4.05
N ALA A 48 2.58 25.69 -4.38
CA ALA A 48 2.85 26.37 -5.65
C ALA A 48 2.54 25.49 -6.87
N ALA A 49 2.93 24.21 -6.82
CA ALA A 49 2.62 23.24 -7.89
C ALA A 49 1.11 22.98 -8.04
N TRP A 50 0.36 23.03 -6.95
CA TRP A 50 -1.09 22.95 -6.97
C TRP A 50 -1.72 24.14 -7.70
N GLU A 51 -1.28 25.35 -7.41
CA GLU A 51 -1.76 26.59 -8.04
C GLU A 51 -1.48 26.58 -9.55
N GLU A 52 -0.28 26.19 -9.98
CA GLU A 52 0.10 26.01 -11.38
C GLU A 52 -0.79 24.97 -12.11
N GLY A 53 -1.00 23.82 -11.47
CA GLY A 53 -1.85 22.76 -12.02
C GLY A 53 -3.33 23.16 -12.10
N LEU A 54 -3.82 23.91 -11.11
CA LEU A 54 -5.19 24.43 -11.12
C LEU A 54 -5.40 25.48 -12.20
N GLU A 55 -4.47 26.42 -12.39
CA GLU A 55 -4.56 27.43 -13.45
C GLU A 55 -4.68 26.77 -14.83
N SER A 56 -3.91 25.69 -15.04
CA SER A 56 -3.96 24.88 -16.27
C SER A 56 -5.28 24.13 -16.48
N ALA A 57 -5.97 23.75 -15.40
CA ALA A 57 -7.18 22.92 -15.44
C ALA A 57 -8.50 23.72 -15.41
N ILE A 58 -8.53 24.85 -14.68
CA ILE A 58 -9.76 25.65 -14.43
C ILE A 58 -10.27 26.37 -15.69
N HIS A 59 -9.41 26.62 -16.68
CA HIS A 59 -9.83 27.29 -17.93
C HIS A 59 -10.68 26.41 -18.88
N TYR A 60 -10.88 25.13 -18.57
CA TYR A 60 -11.66 24.23 -19.41
C TYR A 60 -12.77 23.54 -18.59
N TYR A 61 -14.03 23.81 -18.94
CA TYR A 61 -15.21 23.12 -18.40
C TYR A 61 -15.15 21.59 -18.60
N GLU A 62 -14.36 21.13 -19.59
CA GLU A 62 -14.08 19.73 -19.93
C GLU A 62 -12.57 19.51 -20.07
N ALA A 63 -11.77 19.96 -19.10
CA ALA A 63 -10.34 19.69 -19.07
C ALA A 63 -10.08 18.17 -19.15
N PRO A 64 -9.19 17.69 -20.04
CA PRO A 64 -8.83 16.28 -20.12
C PRO A 64 -8.33 15.76 -18.76
N PRO A 65 -8.60 14.50 -18.39
CA PRO A 65 -8.15 13.91 -17.11
C PRO A 65 -6.64 14.06 -16.85
N GLU A 66 -5.83 14.16 -17.91
CA GLU A 66 -4.38 14.34 -17.84
C GLU A 66 -3.98 15.67 -17.21
N LEU A 67 -4.75 16.75 -17.44
CA LEU A 67 -4.48 18.07 -16.85
C LEU A 67 -4.70 18.07 -15.33
N TRP A 68 -5.49 17.13 -14.82
CA TRP A 68 -5.77 16.99 -13.39
C TRP A 68 -4.78 16.08 -12.66
N ALA A 69 -3.90 15.38 -13.38
CA ALA A 69 -2.94 14.44 -12.79
C ALA A 69 -1.97 15.15 -11.83
N LEU A 70 -1.51 16.37 -12.17
CA LEU A 70 -0.62 17.15 -11.31
C LEU A 70 -1.32 17.60 -10.02
N PRO A 71 -2.45 18.35 -10.04
CA PRO A 71 -3.19 18.67 -8.83
C PRO A 71 -3.51 17.43 -7.99
N ARG A 72 -3.92 16.33 -8.63
CA ARG A 72 -4.24 15.09 -7.94
C ARG A 72 -3.03 14.50 -7.20
N LEU A 73 -1.86 14.44 -7.86
CA LEU A 73 -0.63 13.94 -7.26
C LEU A 73 -0.17 14.84 -6.11
N VAL A 74 -0.22 16.16 -6.31
CA VAL A 74 0.13 17.14 -5.28
C VAL A 74 -0.72 16.95 -4.02
N ASN A 75 -2.03 16.78 -4.15
CA ASN A 75 -2.90 16.51 -3.00
C ASN A 75 -2.52 15.22 -2.25
N VAL A 76 -2.21 14.13 -2.97
CA VAL A 76 -1.75 12.88 -2.34
C VAL A 76 -0.43 13.10 -1.57
N LEU A 77 0.50 13.85 -2.15
CA LEU A 77 1.80 14.15 -1.52
C LEU A 77 1.66 15.11 -0.33
N THR A 78 0.71 16.05 -0.35
CA THR A 78 0.40 16.89 0.82
C THR A 78 -0.17 16.05 1.95
N LEU A 79 -1.08 15.11 1.66
CA LEU A 79 -1.63 14.19 2.65
C LEU A 79 -0.55 13.26 3.20
N LEU A 80 0.49 12.91 2.43
CA LEU A 80 1.55 12.03 2.89
C LEU A 80 2.22 12.51 4.19
N PHE A 81 2.37 13.84 4.34
CA PHE A 81 3.03 14.45 5.50
C PHE A 81 2.09 14.68 6.69
N ASN A 82 0.77 14.77 6.45
CA ASN A 82 -0.21 15.11 7.49
C ASN A 82 -1.05 13.90 7.91
N GLU A 83 -1.48 13.10 6.93
CA GLU A 83 -2.41 11.97 7.07
C GLU A 83 -1.97 10.82 6.14
N PRO A 84 -0.89 10.09 6.45
CA PRO A 84 -0.28 9.13 5.53
C PRO A 84 -1.20 7.96 5.14
N ALA A 85 -2.14 7.58 6.01
CA ALA A 85 -3.15 6.57 5.70
C ALA A 85 -4.15 7.06 4.64
N GLU A 86 -4.57 8.32 4.75
CA GLU A 86 -5.46 8.96 3.78
C GLU A 86 -4.73 9.18 2.45
N ALA A 87 -3.44 9.53 2.48
CA ALA A 87 -2.61 9.59 1.28
C ALA A 87 -2.57 8.25 0.53
N ALA A 88 -2.38 7.13 1.26
CA ALA A 88 -2.40 5.79 0.67
C ALA A 88 -3.78 5.46 0.06
N ARG A 89 -4.86 5.78 0.77
CA ARG A 89 -6.24 5.57 0.29
C ARG A 89 -6.51 6.36 -0.99
N GLN A 90 -6.11 7.63 -1.03
CA GLN A 90 -6.31 8.51 -2.17
C GLN A 90 -5.42 8.17 -3.37
N LEU A 91 -4.24 7.60 -3.14
CA LEU A 91 -3.42 7.06 -4.23
C LEU A 91 -4.12 5.88 -4.93
N LEU A 92 -4.78 5.01 -4.16
CA LEU A 92 -5.46 3.81 -4.65
C LEU A 92 -6.85 4.08 -5.23
N VAL A 93 -7.60 4.97 -4.58
CA VAL A 93 -8.98 5.29 -4.94
C VAL A 93 -8.98 6.62 -5.70
N PRO A 94 -9.26 6.62 -7.01
CA PRO A 94 -9.39 7.86 -7.75
C PRO A 94 -10.63 8.60 -7.25
N LEU A 95 -10.42 9.82 -6.73
CA LEU A 95 -11.50 10.67 -6.22
C LEU A 95 -11.71 11.84 -7.18
N SER A 96 -12.94 12.36 -7.18
CA SER A 96 -13.35 13.54 -7.94
C SER A 96 -13.11 14.85 -7.19
N ILE A 97 -12.36 14.85 -6.07
CA ILE A 97 -12.20 16.07 -5.23
C ILE A 97 -11.64 17.25 -6.04
N VAL A 98 -10.91 16.97 -7.11
CA VAL A 98 -10.28 18.00 -7.95
C VAL A 98 -11.01 18.20 -9.29
N HIS A 99 -11.74 17.23 -9.83
CA HIS A 99 -12.41 17.31 -11.13
C HIS A 99 -13.94 17.25 -10.99
N PRO A 100 -14.70 18.16 -11.65
CA PRO A 100 -16.17 18.06 -11.70
C PRO A 100 -16.58 16.89 -12.62
N GLY A 101 -16.81 15.71 -12.04
CA GLY A 101 -17.59 14.65 -12.70
C GLY A 101 -16.86 13.35 -13.07
N GLN A 102 -15.52 13.29 -13.14
CA GLN A 102 -14.81 12.04 -13.42
C GLN A 102 -13.63 11.77 -12.47
N PRO A 103 -13.42 10.52 -12.01
CA PRO A 103 -12.26 10.14 -11.21
C PRO A 103 -10.97 10.29 -12.03
N VAL A 104 -9.92 10.86 -11.43
CA VAL A 104 -8.60 11.01 -12.08
C VAL A 104 -7.64 9.97 -11.49
N PRO A 105 -7.40 8.83 -12.15
CA PRO A 105 -6.50 7.80 -11.65
C PRO A 105 -5.04 8.23 -11.78
N LEU A 106 -4.30 8.16 -10.67
CA LEU A 106 -2.85 8.31 -10.66
C LEU A 106 -2.12 7.02 -10.99
N LEU A 107 -2.79 5.87 -10.91
CA LEU A 107 -2.23 4.55 -11.15
C LEU A 107 -3.05 3.84 -12.23
N THR A 108 -2.40 3.03 -13.05
CA THR A 108 -3.10 2.14 -13.99
C THR A 108 -3.90 1.09 -13.21
N PRO A 109 -4.91 0.44 -13.81
CA PRO A 109 -5.64 -0.64 -13.14
C PRO A 109 -4.73 -1.77 -12.65
N GLU A 110 -3.64 -2.05 -13.35
CA GLU A 110 -2.64 -3.05 -12.92
C GLU A 110 -1.82 -2.57 -11.73
N GLU A 111 -1.32 -1.34 -11.77
CA GLU A 111 -0.60 -0.71 -10.65
C GLU A 111 -1.48 -0.63 -9.39
N THR A 112 -2.75 -0.22 -9.54
CA THR A 112 -3.72 -0.20 -8.44
C THR A 112 -3.97 -1.60 -7.90
N ARG A 113 -4.11 -2.62 -8.77
CA ARG A 113 -4.25 -4.01 -8.32
C ARG A 113 -3.02 -4.44 -7.52
N ASN A 114 -1.82 -4.20 -8.01
CA ASN A 114 -0.56 -4.55 -7.33
C ASN A 114 -0.44 -3.85 -5.97
N CYS A 115 -0.79 -2.56 -5.91
CA CYS A 115 -0.76 -1.78 -4.67
C CYS A 115 -1.84 -2.25 -3.68
N CYS A 116 -3.06 -2.53 -4.13
CA CYS A 116 -4.11 -3.13 -3.29
C CYS A 116 -3.71 -4.52 -2.79
N TRP A 117 -3.04 -5.33 -3.60
CA TRP A 117 -2.47 -6.61 -3.19
C TRP A 117 -1.40 -6.41 -2.11
N LEU A 118 -0.46 -5.49 -2.28
CA LEU A 118 0.57 -5.19 -1.28
C LEU A 118 -0.02 -4.65 0.03
N VAL A 119 -1.03 -3.78 -0.02
CA VAL A 119 -1.75 -3.34 1.20
C VAL A 119 -2.42 -4.51 1.89
N ARG A 120 -2.97 -5.46 1.14
CA ARG A 120 -3.54 -6.67 1.72
C ARG A 120 -2.46 -7.54 2.37
N GLU A 121 -1.31 -7.72 1.75
CA GLU A 121 -0.20 -8.44 2.38
C GLU A 121 0.27 -7.76 3.67
N LEU A 122 0.47 -6.44 3.64
CA LEU A 122 1.05 -5.70 4.76
C LEU A 122 0.08 -5.47 5.93
N PHE A 123 -1.22 -5.33 5.66
CA PHE A 123 -2.19 -4.89 6.68
C PHE A 123 -3.35 -5.86 6.87
N ASN A 124 -3.58 -6.79 5.96
CA ASN A 124 -4.81 -7.58 5.92
C ASN A 124 -4.51 -9.05 6.24
N ARG A 125 -4.73 -9.41 7.52
CA ARG A 125 -4.94 -10.78 7.95
C ARG A 125 -6.24 -11.34 7.35
N GLY A 126 -6.28 -11.57 6.04
CA GLY A 126 -7.47 -12.10 5.36
C GLY A 126 -8.70 -11.19 5.46
N GLY A 127 -8.87 -10.30 4.49
CA GLY A 127 -10.15 -9.65 4.17
C GLY A 127 -10.72 -8.61 5.16
N VAL A 128 -11.57 -7.74 4.61
CA VAL A 128 -12.52 -6.90 5.36
C VAL A 128 -13.59 -7.82 5.98
N GLY A 129 -13.29 -8.35 7.17
CA GLY A 129 -14.21 -9.20 7.94
C GLY A 129 -13.74 -9.31 9.40
N PRO A 130 -14.61 -9.73 10.34
CA PRO A 130 -14.15 -10.07 11.68
C PRO A 130 -13.03 -11.10 11.55
N LEU A 131 -11.95 -10.92 12.32
CA LEU A 131 -10.80 -11.82 12.37
C LEU A 131 -11.31 -13.26 12.43
N LEU A 132 -11.23 -14.00 11.33
CA LEU A 132 -11.46 -15.43 11.39
C LEU A 132 -10.39 -15.98 12.35
N PRO A 133 -10.78 -16.70 13.41
CA PRO A 133 -9.83 -17.16 14.42
C PRO A 133 -8.73 -18.00 13.75
N TRP A 134 -7.49 -17.67 14.08
CA TRP A 134 -6.32 -18.45 13.67
C TRP A 134 -5.98 -19.42 14.79
N GLU A 135 -6.04 -20.72 14.51
CA GLU A 135 -5.78 -21.73 15.54
C GLU A 135 -4.29 -22.11 15.58
N ASN A 136 -3.72 -22.11 16.78
CA ASN A 136 -2.34 -22.58 16.99
C ASN A 136 -2.15 -24.04 16.57
N ALA A 137 -3.22 -24.84 16.54
CA ALA A 137 -3.18 -26.23 16.07
C ALA A 137 -2.70 -26.35 14.61
N TRP A 138 -2.87 -25.31 13.79
CA TRP A 138 -2.42 -25.29 12.40
C TRP A 138 -0.92 -24.96 12.26
N GLN A 139 -0.25 -24.51 13.33
CA GLN A 139 1.19 -24.19 13.36
C GLN A 139 2.02 -25.44 13.69
N THR A 140 1.85 -26.50 12.89
CA THR A 140 2.65 -27.71 13.05
C THR A 140 4.12 -27.47 12.68
N GLU A 141 5.02 -28.34 13.15
CA GLU A 141 6.45 -28.26 12.83
C GLU A 141 6.69 -28.19 11.32
N THR A 142 5.93 -28.96 10.52
CA THR A 142 6.00 -28.95 9.06
C THR A 142 5.55 -27.61 8.47
N ALA A 143 4.42 -27.07 8.90
CA ALA A 143 3.93 -25.78 8.41
C ALA A 143 4.90 -24.64 8.77
N VAL A 144 5.41 -24.64 10.00
CA VAL A 144 6.39 -23.66 10.50
C VAL A 144 7.71 -23.75 9.73
N ALA A 145 8.23 -24.96 9.47
CA ALA A 145 9.45 -25.16 8.69
C ALA A 145 9.29 -24.65 7.24
N LEU A 146 8.18 -24.98 6.58
CA LEU A 146 7.86 -24.50 5.24
C LEU A 146 7.75 -22.97 5.20
N ALA A 147 7.00 -22.37 6.12
CA ALA A 147 6.85 -20.93 6.22
C ALA A 147 8.20 -20.22 6.50
N ALA A 148 9.04 -20.81 7.35
CA ALA A 148 10.37 -20.27 7.65
C ALA A 148 11.29 -20.31 6.42
N GLN A 149 11.25 -21.39 5.65
CA GLN A 149 12.00 -21.52 4.40
C GLN A 149 11.54 -20.49 3.38
N ILE A 150 10.23 -20.40 3.13
CA ILE A 150 9.63 -19.40 2.21
C ILE A 150 10.05 -17.99 2.60
N TYR A 151 9.98 -17.66 3.89
CA TYR A 151 10.35 -16.35 4.41
C TYR A 151 11.85 -16.05 4.22
N ALA A 152 12.72 -17.03 4.53
CA ALA A 152 14.16 -16.88 4.47
C ALA A 152 14.66 -16.74 3.03
N SER A 153 14.19 -17.60 2.12
CA SER A 153 14.59 -17.58 0.71
C SER A 153 13.97 -16.41 -0.06
N GLY A 154 12.76 -15.98 0.31
CA GLY A 154 11.96 -15.08 -0.53
C GLY A 154 11.39 -15.76 -1.79
N GLU A 155 11.52 -17.09 -1.90
CA GLU A 155 10.97 -17.89 -2.99
C GLU A 155 9.58 -18.38 -2.60
N PHE A 156 8.55 -17.67 -3.06
CA PHE A 156 7.16 -17.95 -2.69
C PHE A 156 6.44 -18.95 -3.60
N SER A 157 7.18 -19.60 -4.50
CA SER A 157 6.65 -20.69 -5.35
C SER A 157 6.15 -21.90 -4.54
N ALA A 158 6.58 -22.03 -3.28
CA ALA A 158 6.11 -23.06 -2.35
C ALA A 158 4.84 -22.68 -1.57
N MET A 159 4.21 -21.53 -1.82
CA MET A 159 2.97 -21.13 -1.13
C MET A 159 1.81 -22.13 -1.29
N PRO A 160 1.57 -22.74 -2.48
CA PRO A 160 0.57 -23.80 -2.61
C PRO A 160 0.85 -25.02 -1.71
N ILE A 161 2.13 -25.37 -1.52
CA ILE A 161 2.55 -26.48 -0.65
C ILE A 161 2.27 -26.14 0.82
N LEU A 162 2.47 -24.88 1.22
CA LEU A 162 2.06 -24.40 2.54
C LEU A 162 0.53 -24.50 2.74
N ALA A 163 -0.27 -24.23 1.69
CA ALA A 163 -1.72 -24.41 1.74
C ALA A 163 -2.11 -25.86 2.04
N ASP A 164 -1.47 -26.80 1.37
CA ASP A 164 -1.75 -28.23 1.52
C ASP A 164 -1.34 -28.71 2.93
N ALA A 165 -0.16 -28.31 3.41
CA ALA A 165 0.29 -28.62 4.76
C ALA A 165 -0.65 -28.08 5.85
N LEU A 166 -1.23 -26.90 5.65
CA LEU A 166 -2.26 -26.34 6.54
C LEU A 166 -3.57 -27.13 6.47
N GLN A 167 -4.01 -27.51 5.26
CA GLN A 167 -5.24 -28.27 5.08
C GLN A 167 -5.15 -29.69 5.67
N ASP A 168 -3.98 -30.34 5.56
CA ASP A 168 -3.72 -31.68 6.11
C ASP A 168 -3.92 -31.76 7.64
N VAL A 169 -3.71 -30.63 8.33
CA VAL A 169 -3.88 -30.51 9.78
C VAL A 169 -5.24 -29.92 10.18
N GLY A 170 -6.17 -29.84 9.22
CA GLY A 170 -7.54 -29.40 9.45
C GLY A 170 -7.74 -27.89 9.44
N CYS A 171 -6.83 -27.10 8.85
CA CYS A 171 -7.07 -25.67 8.64
C CYS A 171 -8.30 -25.48 7.75
N ASP A 172 -9.30 -24.78 8.29
CA ASP A 172 -10.55 -24.45 7.61
C ASP A 172 -10.66 -22.96 7.24
N ASN A 173 -9.59 -22.19 7.47
CA ASN A 173 -9.51 -20.78 7.08
C ASN A 173 -9.46 -20.66 5.55
N VAL A 174 -10.63 -20.51 4.95
CA VAL A 174 -10.83 -20.45 3.49
C VAL A 174 -10.00 -19.34 2.86
N ASP A 175 -9.89 -18.18 3.50
CA ASP A 175 -9.11 -17.05 2.97
C ASP A 175 -7.61 -17.35 2.93
N ALA A 176 -7.07 -18.02 3.96
CA ALA A 176 -5.68 -18.44 3.98
C ALA A 176 -5.38 -19.47 2.89
N LEU A 177 -6.26 -20.46 2.74
CA LEU A 177 -6.10 -21.52 1.73
C LEU A 177 -6.23 -20.98 0.30
N ILE A 178 -7.21 -20.10 0.04
CA ILE A 178 -7.37 -19.44 -1.26
C ILE A 178 -6.18 -18.53 -1.54
N HIS A 179 -5.71 -17.77 -0.54
CA HIS A 179 -4.56 -16.88 -0.70
C HIS A 179 -3.29 -17.65 -1.10
N CYS A 180 -2.94 -18.71 -0.37
CA CYS A 180 -1.75 -19.52 -0.66
C CYS A 180 -1.79 -20.22 -2.02
N ARG A 181 -2.99 -20.52 -2.54
CA ARG A 181 -3.20 -21.15 -3.86
C ARG A 181 -3.38 -20.14 -4.99
N GLY A 182 -3.61 -18.88 -4.65
CA GLY A 182 -3.81 -17.81 -5.61
C GLY A 182 -2.50 -17.47 -6.32
N PRO A 183 -2.56 -16.89 -7.53
CA PRO A 183 -1.38 -16.40 -8.24
C PRO A 183 -0.81 -15.10 -7.64
N GLY A 184 -1.27 -14.71 -6.45
CA GLY A 184 -1.01 -13.40 -5.86
C GLY A 184 0.49 -13.14 -5.71
N PRO A 185 0.93 -11.87 -5.78
CA PRO A 185 2.31 -11.57 -5.46
C PRO A 185 2.51 -11.82 -3.96
N HIS A 186 3.29 -12.84 -3.64
CA HIS A 186 3.72 -13.11 -2.27
C HIS A 186 5.07 -12.44 -2.03
N VAL A 187 5.21 -11.76 -0.90
CA VAL A 187 6.42 -11.05 -0.50
C VAL A 187 6.68 -11.26 0.99
N ARG A 188 7.85 -10.83 1.47
CA ARG A 188 8.12 -10.79 2.91
C ARG A 188 7.08 -9.88 3.58
N GLY A 189 6.43 -10.39 4.62
CA GLY A 189 5.23 -9.78 5.19
C GLY A 189 3.92 -10.42 4.70
N CYS A 190 3.97 -11.51 3.92
CA CYS A 190 2.78 -12.30 3.60
C CYS A 190 2.09 -12.74 4.89
N TRP A 191 0.81 -12.37 5.00
CA TRP A 191 0.06 -12.51 6.23
C TRP A 191 -0.11 -13.98 6.66
N VAL A 192 -0.29 -14.93 5.72
CA VAL A 192 -0.38 -16.37 6.07
C VAL A 192 0.95 -16.87 6.63
N VAL A 193 2.07 -16.52 5.98
CA VAL A 193 3.41 -16.91 6.43
C VAL A 193 3.71 -16.33 7.81
N ASP A 194 3.40 -15.07 8.05
CA ASP A 194 3.64 -14.43 9.35
C ASP A 194 2.73 -14.96 10.47
N LEU A 195 1.50 -15.39 10.14
CA LEU A 195 0.62 -16.10 11.08
C LEU A 195 1.17 -17.48 11.42
N VAL A 196 1.63 -18.26 10.44
CA VAL A 196 2.26 -19.57 10.68
C VAL A 196 3.52 -19.43 11.53
N LEU A 197 4.31 -18.37 11.31
CA LEU A 197 5.52 -18.08 12.10
C LEU A 197 5.26 -17.43 13.46
N GLY A 198 4.00 -17.20 13.85
CA GLY A 198 3.65 -16.57 15.12
C GLY A 198 4.10 -15.10 15.26
N LYS A 199 4.55 -14.46 14.18
CA LYS A 199 5.10 -13.10 14.17
C LYS A 199 4.04 -12.02 14.41
N GLY A 200 2.76 -12.39 14.28
CA GLY A 200 1.62 -11.49 14.49
C GLY A 200 1.11 -11.37 15.93
N MET A 201 1.56 -12.17 16.91
CA MET A 201 0.90 -12.22 18.23
C MET A 201 1.43 -11.21 19.29
N ASN A 202 2.41 -10.37 18.98
CA ASN A 202 2.94 -9.37 19.93
C ASN A 202 2.39 -7.95 19.66
N ARG A 203 1.12 -7.72 19.97
CA ARG A 203 0.63 -6.40 20.40
C ARG A 203 -0.18 -6.59 21.69
N PRO A 204 0.10 -5.85 22.78
CA PRO A 204 -0.73 -5.92 23.98
C PRO A 204 -2.19 -5.59 23.64
N PRO A 205 -3.17 -6.21 24.30
CA PRO A 205 -4.58 -5.91 24.08
C PRO A 205 -4.80 -4.41 24.27
N ASN A 206 -5.49 -3.77 23.32
CA ASN A 206 -5.85 -2.36 23.45
C ASN A 206 -6.71 -2.23 24.73
N PRO A 207 -6.43 -1.25 25.60
CA PRO A 207 -7.25 -1.05 26.78
C PRO A 207 -8.69 -0.74 26.36
N VAL A 208 -9.61 -1.43 27.03
CA VAL A 208 -11.07 -1.34 26.86
C VAL A 208 -11.56 0.08 27.04
#